data_AF-A0A7L2S5N8-F1
#
_entry.id   AF-A0A7L2S5N8-F1
#
_cell.length_a   1.000
_cell.length_b   1.000
_cell.length_c   1.000
_cell.angle_alpha   90.00
_cell.angle_beta   90.00
_cell.angle_gamma   90.00
#
_symmetry.space_group_name_H-M   'P 1'
#
loop_
_entity.id
_entity.type
_entity.pdbx_description
1 polymer ?
#
loop_
_entity_poly.entity_id
_entity_poly.type
_entity_poly.pdbx_seq_one_letter_code
_entity_poly.pdbx_strand_id
1 'polypeptide(L)'
;LQILLLAVILITLECSVFYRCCQSESCNKTYRSFISIVLALLGIAFSGYSCIIFTLHLIQGPFCNSSSGWNYIFKDTAGGYLTDYPAWSKCTEPANIVEWNIILLSILICLSGVQLIICILKVAAELKRTLCGTYS
;
A
#
# COMPACT_ATOMS: atom_id res chain seq x y z
N LEU A 1 -2.65 4.11 8.85
CA LEU A 1 -3.44 5.36 8.71
C LEU A 1 -3.33 5.98 7.32
N GLN A 2 -2.11 6.17 6.78
CA GLN A 2 -1.90 6.81 5.46
C GLN A 2 -2.52 6.05 4.28
N ILE A 3 -2.42 4.71 4.24
CA ILE A 3 -3.05 3.89 3.18
C ILE A 3 -4.58 3.94 3.26
N LEU A 4 -5.15 3.91 4.47
CA LEU A 4 -6.59 4.00 4.67
C LEU A 4 -7.13 5.38 4.26
N LEU A 5 -6.39 6.44 4.60
CA LEU A 5 -6.70 7.80 4.19
C LEU A 5 -6.61 7.97 2.67
N LEU A 6 -5.59 7.39 2.03
CA LEU A 6 -5.44 7.38 0.57
C LEU A 6 -6.56 6.59 -0.11
N ALA A 7 -6.91 5.41 0.41
CA ALA A 7 -8.02 4.61 -0.12
C ALA A 7 -9.35 5.36 0.02
N VAL A 8 -9.62 5.98 1.17
CA VAL A 8 -10.81 6.81 1.40
C VAL A 8 -10.79 8.04 0.49
N ILE A 9 -9.66 8.72 0.32
CA ILE A 9 -9.53 9.85 -0.61
C ILE A 9 -9.78 9.39 -2.04
N LEU A 10 -9.21 8.26 -2.48
CA LEU A 10 -9.42 7.73 -3.83
C LEU A 10 -10.89 7.40 -4.07
N ILE A 11 -11.53 6.70 -3.13
CA ILE A 11 -12.96 6.36 -3.16
C ILE A 11 -13.82 7.63 -3.14
N THR A 12 -13.49 8.59 -2.28
CA THR A 12 -14.21 9.87 -2.17
C THR A 12 -13.99 10.73 -3.41
N LEU A 13 -12.81 10.69 -4.05
CA LEU A 13 -12.56 11.37 -5.31
C LEU A 13 -13.37 10.73 -6.44
N GLU A 14 -13.42 9.41 -6.52
CA GLU A 14 -14.26 8.73 -7.50
C GLU A 14 -15.75 9.02 -7.28
N CYS A 15 -16.23 9.01 -6.03
CA CYS A 15 -17.60 9.37 -5.67
C CYS A 15 -17.93 10.85 -5.91
N SER A 16 -17.02 11.77 -5.58
CA SER A 16 -17.24 13.21 -5.75
C SER A 16 -17.14 13.65 -7.20
N VAL A 17 -16.24 13.05 -8.00
CA VAL A 17 -16.19 13.24 -9.45
C VAL A 17 -17.47 12.68 -10.08
N PHE A 18 -17.96 11.52 -9.63
CA PHE A 18 -19.23 10.96 -10.09
C PHE A 18 -20.42 11.90 -9.82
N TYR A 19 -20.49 12.50 -8.63
CA TYR A 19 -21.58 13.41 -8.25
C TYR A 19 -21.48 14.80 -8.90
N ARG A 20 -20.27 15.34 -9.06
CA ARG A 20 -20.04 16.71 -9.55
C ARG A 20 -20.07 16.82 -11.08
N CYS A 21 -19.89 15.71 -11.80
CA CYS A 21 -19.95 15.64 -13.26
C CYS A 21 -21.34 15.36 -13.85
N CYS A 22 -22.39 15.23 -13.03
CA CYS A 22 -23.78 15.05 -13.49
C CYS A 22 -24.41 16.32 -14.13
N GLN A 23 -23.66 17.41 -14.32
CA GLN A 23 -24.25 18.70 -14.72
C GLN A 23 -23.70 19.33 -16.03
N SER A 24 -22.74 18.69 -16.73
CA SER A 24 -22.25 19.21 -18.03
C SER A 24 -21.77 18.09 -18.96
N GLU A 25 -22.34 18.05 -20.17
CA GLU A 25 -22.27 16.90 -21.10
C GLU A 25 -21.04 16.91 -22.03
N SER A 26 -20.43 18.08 -22.32
CA SER A 26 -19.42 18.22 -23.39
C SER A 26 -17.96 18.29 -22.89
N CYS A 27 -17.71 18.77 -21.67
CA CYS A 27 -16.37 18.85 -21.08
C CYS A 27 -15.96 17.56 -20.31
N ASN A 28 -16.72 16.48 -20.46
CA ASN A 28 -16.78 15.40 -19.48
C ASN A 28 -15.87 14.21 -19.80
N LYS A 29 -15.72 13.83 -21.08
CA LYS A 29 -15.09 12.54 -21.45
C LYS A 29 -13.56 12.55 -21.34
N THR A 30 -12.90 13.61 -21.84
CA THR A 30 -11.43 13.73 -21.84
C THR A 30 -10.88 14.03 -20.45
N TYR A 31 -11.52 14.95 -19.71
CA TYR A 31 -11.10 15.30 -18.34
C TYR A 31 -11.25 14.12 -17.37
N ARG A 32 -12.34 13.35 -17.50
CA ARG A 32 -12.58 12.13 -16.71
C ARG A 32 -11.52 11.05 -16.99
N SER A 33 -11.17 10.82 -18.26
CA SER A 33 -10.12 9.86 -18.62
C SER A 33 -8.75 10.29 -18.07
N PHE A 34 -8.40 11.58 -18.21
CA PHE A 34 -7.15 12.12 -17.71
C PHE A 34 -7.01 11.99 -16.19
N ILE A 35 -8.04 12.39 -15.42
CA ILE A 35 -8.03 12.24 -13.96
C ILE A 35 -7.94 10.76 -13.54
N SER A 36 -8.69 9.87 -14.19
CA SER A 36 -8.64 8.44 -13.88
C SER A 36 -7.24 7.86 -14.08
N ILE A 37 -6.54 8.24 -15.16
CA ILE A 37 -5.16 7.81 -15.44
C ILE A 37 -4.19 8.38 -14.39
N VAL A 38 -4.29 9.67 -14.07
CA VAL A 38 -3.42 10.32 -13.06
C VAL A 38 -3.59 9.67 -11.69
N LEU A 39 -4.84 9.40 -11.27
CA LEU A 39 -5.14 8.72 -10.02
C LEU A 39 -4.61 7.29 -9.98
N ALA A 40 -4.70 6.56 -11.10
CA ALA A 40 -4.16 5.20 -11.18
C ALA A 40 -2.62 5.19 -11.08
N LEU A 41 -1.93 6.11 -11.77
CA LEU A 41 -0.47 6.27 -11.66
C LEU A 41 -0.05 6.64 -10.24
N LEU A 42 -0.76 7.56 -9.62
CA LEU A 42 -0.50 7.98 -8.25
C LEU A 42 -0.72 6.83 -7.26
N GLY A 43 -1.77 6.03 -7.46
CA GLY A 43 -2.05 4.81 -6.69
C GLY A 43 -0.93 3.76 -6.81
N ILE A 44 -0.40 3.56 -8.02
CA ILE A 44 0.75 2.67 -8.25
C ILE A 44 2.00 3.18 -7.52
N ALA A 45 2.31 4.47 -7.65
CA ALA A 45 3.49 5.07 -7.02
C ALA A 45 3.44 4.97 -5.48
N PHE A 46 2.32 5.33 -4.87
CA PHE A 46 2.16 5.26 -3.41
C PHE A 46 2.14 3.81 -2.90
N SER A 47 1.45 2.91 -3.61
CA SER A 47 1.41 1.50 -3.21
C SER A 47 2.80 0.86 -3.30
N GLY A 48 3.52 1.10 -4.41
CA GLY A 48 4.88 0.63 -4.60
C GLY A 48 5.82 1.15 -3.51
N TYR A 49 5.80 2.46 -3.24
CA TYR A 49 6.61 3.05 -2.17
C TYR A 49 6.31 2.45 -0.80
N SER A 50 5.02 2.30 -0.47
CA SER A 50 4.59 1.75 0.82
C SER A 50 5.01 0.28 0.98
N CYS A 51 4.87 -0.53 -0.07
CA CYS A 51 5.28 -1.93 -0.08
C CYS A 51 6.79 -2.08 0.21
N ILE A 52 7.62 -1.26 -0.44
CA ILE A 52 9.07 -1.24 -0.22
C ILE A 52 9.38 -0.87 1.24
N ILE A 53 8.82 0.23 1.73
CA ILE A 53 9.10 0.70 3.10
C ILE A 53 8.68 -0.34 4.15
N PHE A 54 7.49 -0.95 4.03
CA PHE A 54 7.06 -1.97 4.99
C PHE A 54 7.92 -3.23 4.92
N THR A 55 8.35 -3.64 3.73
CA THR A 55 9.27 -4.78 3.58
C THR A 55 10.61 -4.50 4.26
N LEU A 56 11.17 -3.30 4.06
CA LEU A 56 12.40 -2.87 4.73
C LEU A 56 12.23 -2.82 6.26
N HIS A 57 11.09 -2.31 6.74
CA HIS A 57 10.76 -2.28 8.17
C HIS A 57 10.65 -3.69 8.76
N LEU A 58 10.07 -4.62 8.00
CA LEU A 58 9.94 -6.02 8.41
C LEU A 58 11.31 -6.70 8.50
N ILE A 59 12.22 -6.42 7.55
CA ILE A 59 13.59 -6.96 7.55
C ILE A 59 14.41 -6.41 8.72
N GLN A 60 14.27 -5.12 9.02
CA GLN A 60 15.00 -4.46 10.11
C GLN A 60 14.55 -4.93 11.51
N GLY A 61 13.27 -5.28 11.65
CA GLY A 61 12.67 -5.78 12.88
C GLY A 61 12.32 -4.68 13.90
N PRO A 62 11.53 -5.02 14.93
CA PRO A 62 11.07 -4.06 15.93
C PRO A 62 12.18 -3.67 16.90
N PHE A 63 12.05 -2.48 17.48
CA PHE A 63 12.88 -2.05 18.60
C PHE A 63 12.42 -2.78 19.87
N CYS A 64 13.31 -3.52 20.52
CA CYS A 64 12.98 -4.23 21.76
C CYS A 64 14.12 -4.18 22.77
N ASN A 65 13.78 -4.42 24.03
CA ASN A 65 14.75 -4.48 25.12
C ASN A 65 15.25 -5.93 25.26
N SER A 66 16.57 -6.11 25.17
CA SER A 66 17.23 -7.38 25.47
C SER A 66 18.04 -7.27 26.75
N SER A 67 18.73 -8.34 27.16
CA SER A 67 19.58 -8.35 28.36
C SER A 67 20.72 -7.34 28.32
N SER A 68 21.07 -6.82 27.13
CA SER A 68 22.06 -5.76 26.91
C SER A 68 21.47 -4.35 26.76
N GLY A 69 20.17 -4.16 26.97
CA GLY A 69 19.45 -2.90 26.78
C GLY A 69 18.64 -2.83 25.48
N TRP A 70 18.08 -1.65 25.22
CA TRP A 70 17.22 -1.37 24.06
C TRP A 70 18.02 -1.31 22.75
N ASN A 71 17.81 -2.28 21.86
CA ASN A 71 18.53 -2.36 20.58
C ASN A 71 17.72 -3.06 19.49
N TYR A 72 18.10 -2.81 18.22
CA TYR A 72 17.59 -3.53 17.07
C TYR A 72 18.33 -4.86 16.89
N ILE A 73 18.00 -5.85 17.71
CA ILE A 73 18.68 -7.16 17.72
C ILE A 73 18.46 -8.01 16.46
N PHE A 74 17.52 -7.63 15.60
CA PHE A 74 17.19 -8.35 14.36
C PHE A 74 17.74 -7.70 13.08
N LYS A 75 18.42 -6.55 13.20
CA LYS A 75 18.94 -5.81 12.05
C LYS A 75 19.96 -6.61 11.24
N ASP A 76 20.79 -7.40 11.93
CA ASP A 76 21.87 -8.19 11.30
C ASP A 76 21.40 -9.55 10.77
N THR A 77 20.16 -9.96 11.08
CA THR A 77 19.59 -11.24 10.63
C THR A 77 18.86 -11.13 9.29
N ALA A 78 18.74 -9.91 8.73
CA ALA A 78 18.08 -9.65 7.45
C ALA A 78 16.70 -10.36 7.29
N GLY A 79 15.91 -10.42 8.36
CA GLY A 79 14.61 -11.12 8.37
C GLY A 79 14.65 -12.60 8.76
N GLY A 80 15.81 -13.17 9.11
CA GLY A 80 15.92 -14.57 9.59
C GLY A 80 15.10 -14.83 10.87
N TYR A 81 14.82 -13.80 11.65
CA TYR A 81 13.94 -13.91 12.82
C TYR A 81 12.48 -14.25 12.47
N LEU A 82 12.05 -14.09 11.21
CA LEU A 82 10.70 -14.47 10.77
C LEU A 82 10.51 -16.00 10.75
N THR A 83 11.58 -16.75 10.52
CA THR A 83 11.59 -18.23 10.52
C THR A 83 12.03 -18.80 11.86
N ASP A 84 12.87 -18.07 12.59
CA ASP A 84 13.40 -18.48 13.89
C ASP A 84 12.52 -17.98 15.05
N TYR A 85 11.41 -18.67 15.30
CA TYR A 85 10.57 -18.48 16.50
C TYR A 85 11.34 -18.40 17.84
N PRO A 86 12.36 -19.23 18.12
CA PRO A 86 13.12 -19.11 19.37
C PRO A 86 13.95 -17.81 19.46
N ALA A 87 14.14 -17.08 18.35
CA ALA A 87 14.78 -15.76 18.40
C ALA A 87 13.88 -14.69 19.04
N TRP A 88 12.56 -14.90 19.08
CA TRP A 88 11.61 -13.93 19.62
C TRP A 88 11.73 -13.79 21.14
N SER A 89 12.16 -14.85 21.85
CA SER A 89 12.39 -14.82 23.29
C SER A 89 13.60 -13.98 23.71
N LYS A 90 14.41 -13.47 22.76
CA LYS A 90 15.50 -12.52 23.03
C LYS A 90 14.99 -11.10 23.34
N CYS A 91 13.75 -10.79 22.96
CA CYS A 91 13.05 -9.58 23.36
C CYS A 91 12.24 -9.86 24.63
N THR A 92 12.70 -9.36 25.78
CA THR A 92 12.03 -9.58 27.07
C THR A 92 10.88 -8.60 27.27
N GLU A 93 11.05 -7.35 26.82
CA GLU A 93 10.06 -6.29 26.91
C GLU A 93 10.06 -5.43 25.63
N PRO A 94 8.87 -5.01 25.14
CA PRO A 94 7.51 -5.37 25.56
C PRO A 94 7.04 -6.74 25.03
N ALA A 95 6.12 -7.39 25.78
CA ALA A 95 5.60 -8.72 25.44
C ALA A 95 4.87 -8.74 24.08
N ASN A 96 5.13 -9.79 23.28
CA ASN A 96 4.51 -10.06 21.97
C ASN A 96 4.68 -8.95 20.92
N ILE A 97 5.59 -7.99 21.10
CA ILE A 97 5.79 -6.89 20.13
C ILE A 97 6.23 -7.39 18.76
N VAL A 98 7.02 -8.46 18.72
CA VAL A 98 7.53 -9.07 17.50
C VAL A 98 6.37 -9.63 16.68
N GLU A 99 5.51 -10.42 17.31
CA GLU A 99 4.35 -11.04 16.66
C GLU A 99 3.39 -9.98 16.11
N TRP A 100 3.01 -8.99 16.92
CA TRP A 100 2.14 -7.90 16.49
C TRP A 100 2.73 -7.10 15.32
N ASN A 101 4.03 -6.77 15.38
CA ASN A 101 4.69 -6.02 14.33
C ASN A 101 4.72 -6.81 13.01
N ILE A 102 5.01 -8.12 13.07
CA ILE A 102 4.99 -9.00 11.89
C ILE A 102 3.58 -9.05 11.29
N ILE A 103 2.55 -9.30 12.11
CA ILE A 103 1.16 -9.40 11.65
C ILE A 103 0.71 -8.08 11.00
N LEU A 104 0.94 -6.95 11.67
CA LEU A 104 0.54 -5.64 11.16
C LEU A 104 1.25 -5.29 9.86
N LEU A 105 2.56 -5.47 9.78
CA LEU A 105 3.33 -5.21 8.56
C LEU A 105 2.93 -6.15 7.43
N SER A 106 2.68 -7.43 7.71
CA SER A 106 2.21 -8.40 6.73
C SER A 106 0.87 -8.01 6.12
N ILE A 107 -0.10 -7.61 6.94
CA ILE A 107 -1.41 -7.13 6.47
C ILE A 107 -1.24 -5.89 5.60
N LEU A 108 -0.39 -4.93 6.00
CA LEU A 108 -0.14 -3.71 5.23
C LEU A 108 0.50 -3.98 3.86
N ILE A 109 1.45 -4.93 3.78
CA ILE A 109 2.08 -5.38 2.53
C ILE A 109 1.04 -6.07 1.64
N CYS A 110 0.18 -6.92 2.21
CA CYS A 110 -0.87 -7.60 1.46
C CYS A 110 -1.86 -6.57 0.86
N LEU A 111 -2.32 -5.62 1.66
CA LEU A 111 -3.25 -4.58 1.22
C LEU A 111 -2.65 -3.67 0.14
N SER A 112 -1.38 -3.29 0.27
CA SER A 112 -0.70 -2.50 -0.76
C SER A 112 -0.56 -3.30 -2.07
N GLY A 113 -0.17 -4.58 -1.98
CA GLY A 113 -0.11 -5.49 -3.12
C GLY A 113 -1.45 -5.59 -3.87
N VAL A 114 -2.56 -5.79 -3.14
CA VAL A 114 -3.91 -5.83 -3.71
C VAL A 114 -4.27 -4.50 -4.40
N GLN A 115 -3.98 -3.37 -3.76
CA GLN A 115 -4.22 -2.05 -4.36
C GLN A 115 -3.45 -1.85 -5.67
N LEU A 116 -2.20 -2.32 -5.72
CA LEU A 116 -1.36 -2.23 -6.92
C LEU A 116 -1.97 -3.05 -8.07
N ILE A 117 -2.44 -4.27 -7.78
CA ILE A 117 -3.13 -5.12 -8.77
C ILE A 117 -4.38 -4.43 -9.30
N ILE A 118 -5.21 -3.86 -8.41
CA ILE A 118 -6.45 -3.15 -8.80
C ILE A 118 -6.12 -1.94 -9.68
N CYS A 119 -5.10 -1.14 -9.33
CA CYS A 119 -4.69 0.01 -10.15
C CYS A 119 -4.22 -0.41 -11.54
N ILE A 120 -3.44 -1.49 -11.67
CA ILE A 120 -2.99 -2.02 -12.97
C ILE A 120 -4.19 -2.47 -13.82
N LEU A 121 -5.14 -3.19 -13.22
CA LEU A 121 -6.36 -3.62 -13.91
C LEU A 121 -7.19 -2.42 -14.39
N LYS A 122 -7.30 -1.35 -13.59
CA LYS A 122 -7.95 -0.11 -14.01
C LYS A 122 -7.24 0.52 -15.21
N VAL A 123 -5.91 0.64 -15.18
CA VAL A 123 -5.14 1.19 -16.33
C VAL A 123 -5.36 0.36 -17.58
N ALA A 124 -5.32 -0.98 -17.48
CA ALA A 124 -5.58 -1.86 -18.62
C ALA A 124 -6.99 -1.69 -19.19
N ALA A 125 -8.00 -1.54 -18.32
CA ALA A 125 -9.37 -1.30 -18.74
C ALA A 125 -9.55 0.06 -19.43
N GLU A 126 -8.93 1.12 -18.91
CA GLU A 126 -8.96 2.46 -19.53
C GLU A 126 -8.19 2.51 -20.86
N LEU A 127 -7.06 1.80 -20.96
CA LEU A 127 -6.31 1.67 -22.21
C LEU A 127 -7.15 0.95 -23.28
N LYS A 128 -7.82 -0.15 -22.92
CA LYS A 128 -8.74 -0.85 -23.81
C LYS A 128 -9.89 0.04 -24.29
N ARG A 129 -10.48 0.83 -23.39
CA ARG A 129 -11.55 1.79 -23.75
C ARG A 129 -11.05 2.85 -24.72
N THR A 130 -9.84 3.35 -24.53
CA THR A 130 -9.24 4.36 -25.42
C THR A 130 -8.96 3.77 -26.79
N LEU A 131 -8.34 2.58 -26.86
CA LEU A 131 -8.03 1.90 -28.12
C LEU A 131 -9.29 1.47 -28.89
N CYS A 132 -10.28 0.86 -28.23
CA CYS A 132 -11.53 0.48 -28.89
C CYS A 132 -12.44 1.67 -29.21
N GLY A 133 -12.35 2.78 -28.46
CA GLY A 133 -13.12 4.00 -28.69
C GLY A 133 -12.66 4.83 -29.89
N THR A 134 -11.45 4.59 -30.39
CA THR A 134 -10.91 5.21 -31.61
C THR A 134 -11.29 4.51 -32.92
N TYR A 135 -11.99 3.36 -32.87
CA TYR A 135 -12.43 2.61 -34.06
C TYR A 135 -13.95 2.72 -34.33
N SER A 136 -14.63 3.75 -33.81
CA SER A 136 -16.03 4.04 -34.12
C SER A 136 -16.23 5.51 -34.46
#